data_AF-A0A9X2FY37-F1
#
_entry.id   AF-A0A9X2FY37-F1
#
_cell.length_a   1.000
_cell.length_b   1.000
_cell.length_c   1.000
_cell.angle_alpha   90.00
_cell.angle_beta   90.00
_cell.angle_gamma   90.00
#
_symmetry.space_group_name_H-M   'P 1'
#
loop_
_entity.id
_entity.type
_entity.pdbx_description
1 polymer ?
#
loop_
_entity_poly.entity_id
_entity_poly.type
_entity_poly.pdbx_seq_one_letter_code
_entity_poly.pdbx_strand_id
1 'polypeptide(L)'
;MTRFKYKGQATVEVMLSIGILLAIYLSLYQVLIPSVNNSTVNLIEARKIIWSRVMDVDRAKLSGEYRLNKHTEKLFIPLNKLLPVKLQGKNLRELKKLDKKPFYPMTRLTDSWQARSSEELSTRPASLVVNNLLSGEITELIQDGLGSIFLAKELSSDYLVFGTISPDVVPEEVLQKKE
;
A
#
# COMPACT_ATOMS: atom_id res chain seq x y z
N MET A 1 -33.67 18.70 -69.60
CA MET A 1 -34.28 17.80 -68.58
C MET A 1 -33.25 17.20 -67.60
N THR A 2 -32.01 17.69 -67.56
CA THR A 2 -30.93 17.18 -66.68
C THR A 2 -30.83 17.95 -65.35
N ARG A 3 -31.12 19.27 -65.32
CA ARG A 3 -31.05 20.11 -64.10
C ARG A 3 -31.92 19.65 -62.93
N PHE A 4 -33.05 18.99 -63.18
CA PHE A 4 -33.95 18.52 -62.11
C PHE A 4 -33.46 17.23 -61.42
N LYS A 5 -32.75 16.34 -62.15
CA LYS A 5 -32.13 15.13 -61.57
C LYS A 5 -31.03 15.48 -60.56
N TYR A 6 -30.18 16.46 -60.88
CA TYR A 6 -29.11 16.92 -59.98
C TYR A 6 -29.65 17.61 -58.72
N LYS A 7 -30.78 18.34 -58.83
CA LYS A 7 -31.41 18.96 -57.65
C LYS A 7 -32.00 17.92 -56.69
N GLY A 8 -32.70 16.91 -57.20
CA GLY A 8 -33.26 15.84 -56.36
C GLY A 8 -32.18 14.99 -55.69
N GLN A 9 -31.12 14.64 -56.42
CA GLN A 9 -29.97 13.92 -55.87
C GLN A 9 -29.27 14.73 -54.75
N ALA A 10 -29.03 16.03 -54.97
CA ALA A 10 -28.42 16.89 -53.97
C ALA A 10 -29.28 17.00 -52.68
N THR A 11 -30.61 17.08 -52.80
CA THR A 11 -31.50 17.08 -51.63
C THR A 11 -31.41 15.79 -50.83
N VAL A 12 -31.39 14.63 -51.50
CA VAL A 12 -31.25 13.32 -50.83
C VAL A 12 -29.90 13.21 -50.13
N GLU A 13 -28.82 13.65 -50.76
CA GLU A 13 -27.46 13.62 -50.20
C GLU A 13 -27.32 14.52 -48.95
N VAL A 14 -27.97 15.69 -48.96
CA VAL A 14 -28.04 16.57 -47.79
C VAL A 14 -28.85 15.93 -46.65
N MET A 15 -30.01 15.35 -46.95
CA MET A 15 -30.82 14.65 -45.93
C MET A 15 -30.07 13.45 -45.33
N LEU A 16 -29.35 12.69 -46.15
CA LEU A 16 -28.54 11.57 -45.69
C LEU A 16 -27.39 12.05 -44.79
N SER A 17 -26.69 13.11 -45.22
CA SER A 17 -25.59 13.71 -44.46
C SER A 17 -26.06 14.21 -43.10
N ILE A 18 -27.19 14.92 -43.05
CA ILE A 18 -27.81 15.38 -41.80
C ILE A 18 -28.22 14.19 -40.93
N GLY A 19 -28.81 13.15 -41.51
CA GLY A 19 -29.21 11.93 -40.78
C GLY A 19 -28.03 11.22 -40.12
N ILE A 20 -26.91 11.09 -40.84
CA ILE A 20 -25.67 10.51 -40.29
C ILE A 20 -25.13 11.38 -39.16
N LEU A 21 -25.09 12.70 -39.36
CA LEU A 21 -24.58 13.65 -38.36
C LEU A 21 -25.43 13.62 -37.09
N LEU A 22 -26.75 13.51 -37.23
CA LEU A 22 -27.69 13.35 -36.11
C LEU A 22 -27.48 12.01 -35.38
N ALA A 23 -27.28 10.91 -36.11
CA ALA A 23 -26.99 9.60 -35.52
C ALA A 23 -25.67 9.60 -34.72
N ILE A 24 -24.62 10.24 -35.26
CA ILE A 24 -23.34 10.43 -34.56
C ILE A 24 -23.55 11.26 -33.29
N TYR A 25 -24.28 12.37 -33.39
CA TYR A 25 -24.57 13.24 -32.24
C TYR A 25 -25.32 12.49 -31.13
N LEU A 26 -26.35 11.73 -31.50
CA LEU A 26 -27.12 10.92 -30.54
C LEU A 26 -26.26 9.82 -29.91
N SER A 27 -25.42 9.13 -30.69
CA SER A 27 -24.50 8.12 -30.18
C SER A 27 -23.50 8.70 -29.18
N LEU A 28 -22.92 9.87 -29.49
CA LEU A 28 -22.04 10.60 -28.58
C LEU A 28 -22.75 10.95 -27.26
N TYR A 29 -23.95 11.52 -27.35
CA TYR A 29 -24.66 12.03 -26.19
C TYR A 29 -25.27 10.94 -25.31
N GLN A 30 -25.84 9.90 -25.93
CA GLN A 30 -26.56 8.85 -25.19
C GLN A 30 -25.68 7.67 -24.78
N VAL A 31 -24.61 7.39 -25.52
CA VAL A 31 -23.77 6.21 -25.28
C VAL A 31 -22.39 6.61 -24.79
N LEU A 32 -21.66 7.42 -25.56
CA LEU A 32 -20.25 7.67 -25.27
C LEU A 32 -20.06 8.50 -23.99
N ILE A 33 -20.74 9.66 -23.87
CA ILE A 33 -20.59 10.54 -22.70
C ILE A 33 -20.98 9.81 -21.40
N PRO A 34 -22.13 9.12 -21.29
CA PRO A 34 -22.48 8.37 -20.09
C PRO A 34 -21.51 7.23 -19.78
N SER A 35 -21.03 6.51 -20.81
CA SER A 35 -20.06 5.42 -20.64
C SER A 35 -18.72 5.93 -20.11
N VAL A 36 -18.23 7.06 -20.61
CA VAL A 36 -17.00 7.72 -20.13
C VAL A 36 -17.17 8.19 -18.69
N ASN A 37 -18.30 8.82 -18.37
CA ASN A 37 -18.58 9.28 -17.01
C ASN A 37 -18.64 8.11 -16.02
N ASN A 38 -19.38 7.05 -16.36
CA ASN A 38 -19.48 5.86 -15.51
C ASN A 38 -18.11 5.18 -15.34
N SER A 39 -17.34 5.05 -16.42
CA SER A 39 -15.97 4.51 -16.36
C SER A 39 -15.06 5.35 -15.46
N THR A 40 -15.16 6.67 -15.54
CA THR A 40 -14.38 7.61 -14.72
C THR A 40 -14.74 7.47 -13.24
N VAL A 41 -16.02 7.42 -12.91
CA VAL A 41 -16.48 7.22 -11.52
C VAL A 41 -15.98 5.90 -10.96
N ASN A 42 -16.12 4.80 -11.71
CA ASN A 42 -15.66 3.48 -11.28
C ASN A 42 -14.13 3.43 -11.10
N LEU A 43 -13.37 4.11 -11.97
CA LEU A 43 -11.92 4.22 -11.85
C LEU A 43 -11.50 4.99 -10.59
N ILE A 44 -12.19 6.10 -10.29
CA ILE A 44 -11.95 6.89 -9.08
C ILE A 44 -12.27 6.08 -7.82
N GLU A 45 -13.37 5.31 -7.84
CA GLU A 45 -13.74 4.44 -6.73
C GLU A 45 -12.70 3.33 -6.51
N ALA A 46 -12.30 2.63 -7.58
CA ALA A 46 -11.25 1.62 -7.55
C ALA A 46 -9.93 2.16 -6.98
N ARG A 47 -9.53 3.37 -7.41
CA ARG A 47 -8.37 4.08 -6.86
C ARG A 47 -8.55 4.36 -5.37
N LYS A 48 -9.70 4.89 -4.94
CA LYS A 48 -9.97 5.20 -3.53
C LYS A 48 -9.84 3.97 -2.64
N ILE A 49 -10.32 2.80 -3.08
CA ILE A 49 -10.24 1.52 -2.34
C ILE A 49 -8.78 1.06 -2.18
N ILE A 50 -7.96 1.14 -3.23
CA ILE A 50 -6.55 0.71 -3.14
C ILE A 50 -5.72 1.68 -2.30
N TRP A 51 -5.96 2.98 -2.44
CA TRP A 51 -5.16 4.01 -1.79
C TRP A 51 -5.63 4.38 -0.39
N SER A 52 -6.78 3.86 0.06
CA SER A 52 -7.26 4.07 1.43
C SER A 52 -6.25 3.58 2.47
N ARG A 53 -6.14 4.32 3.58
CA ARG A 53 -5.28 3.97 4.72
C ARG A 53 -5.68 2.61 5.29
N VAL A 54 -6.97 2.43 5.57
CA VAL A 54 -7.52 1.16 6.06
C VAL A 54 -7.96 0.31 4.87
N MET A 55 -7.64 -0.98 4.90
CA MET A 55 -8.04 -1.92 3.86
C MET A 55 -9.53 -2.20 3.95
N ASP A 56 -10.24 -2.04 2.83
CA ASP A 56 -11.57 -2.61 2.66
C ASP A 56 -11.40 -4.11 2.32
N VAL A 57 -11.67 -4.98 3.30
CA VAL A 57 -11.44 -6.43 3.20
C VAL A 57 -12.41 -7.08 2.22
N ASP A 58 -13.56 -6.47 1.96
CA ASP A 58 -14.56 -7.01 1.04
C ASP A 58 -14.16 -6.75 -0.41
N ARG A 59 -13.52 -5.61 -0.67
CA ARG A 59 -13.17 -5.15 -2.03
C ARG A 59 -11.71 -5.31 -2.40
N ALA A 60 -10.81 -5.48 -1.43
CA ALA A 60 -9.38 -5.70 -1.65
C ALA A 60 -8.89 -6.97 -0.95
N LYS A 61 -7.84 -7.59 -1.51
CA LYS A 61 -7.14 -8.74 -0.91
C LYS A 61 -5.65 -8.45 -0.82
N LEU A 62 -4.98 -9.11 0.13
CA LEU A 62 -3.52 -9.15 0.18
C LEU A 62 -3.02 -10.35 -0.61
N SER A 63 -1.93 -10.13 -1.32
CA SER A 63 -1.26 -11.05 -2.21
C SER A 63 0.24 -10.97 -1.99
N GLY A 64 0.94 -12.02 -2.39
CA GLY A 64 2.39 -12.09 -2.46
C GLY A 64 2.86 -12.40 -3.88
N GLU A 65 1.99 -12.24 -4.88
CA GLU A 65 2.23 -12.64 -6.27
C GLU A 65 3.04 -11.57 -7.02
N TYR A 66 4.26 -11.32 -6.55
CA TYR A 66 5.24 -10.49 -7.26
C TYR A 66 6.63 -11.13 -7.20
N ARG A 67 7.43 -10.90 -8.25
CA ARG A 67 8.71 -11.59 -8.49
C ARG A 67 9.68 -11.54 -7.30
N LEU A 68 9.71 -10.40 -6.60
CA LEU A 68 10.62 -10.17 -5.48
C LEU A 68 10.14 -10.79 -4.16
N ASN A 69 8.84 -11.10 -4.01
CA ASN A 69 8.29 -11.56 -2.72
C ASN A 69 9.02 -12.79 -2.19
N LYS A 70 9.31 -13.77 -3.06
CA LYS A 70 10.01 -15.01 -2.69
C LYS A 70 11.40 -14.75 -2.08
N HIS A 71 12.04 -13.64 -2.41
CA HIS A 71 13.35 -13.26 -1.87
C HIS A 71 13.17 -12.40 -0.61
N THR A 72 12.24 -11.45 -0.65
CA THR A 72 11.96 -10.56 0.47
C THR A 72 11.45 -11.32 1.70
N GLU A 73 10.57 -12.30 1.52
CA GLU A 73 10.05 -13.13 2.60
C GLU A 73 11.18 -13.92 3.32
N LYS A 74 12.17 -14.41 2.56
CA LYS A 74 13.35 -15.09 3.13
C LYS A 74 14.22 -14.16 3.98
N LEU A 75 14.25 -12.86 3.67
CA LEU A 75 14.96 -11.86 4.47
C LEU A 75 14.14 -11.42 5.68
N PHE A 76 12.82 -11.33 5.55
CA PHE A 76 11.94 -10.91 6.64
C PHE A 76 11.82 -11.94 7.75
N ILE A 77 11.89 -13.24 7.46
CA ILE A 77 11.84 -14.29 8.49
C ILE A 77 12.92 -14.13 9.57
N PRO A 78 14.23 -14.09 9.25
CA PRO A 78 15.26 -13.89 10.26
C PRO A 78 15.18 -12.51 10.89
N LEU A 79 14.84 -11.47 10.12
CA LEU A 79 14.70 -10.12 10.65
C LEU A 79 13.59 -10.04 11.70
N ASN A 80 12.43 -10.67 11.46
CA ASN A 80 11.32 -10.72 12.40
C ASN A 80 11.58 -11.57 13.65
N LYS A 81 12.58 -12.46 13.60
CA LYS A 81 13.04 -13.22 14.78
C LYS A 81 13.95 -12.38 15.68
N LEU A 82 14.78 -11.54 15.06
CA LEU A 82 15.74 -10.68 15.76
C LEU A 82 15.10 -9.37 16.23
N LEU A 83 14.16 -8.86 15.44
CA LEU A 83 13.46 -7.60 15.67
C LEU A 83 11.96 -7.86 15.73
N PRO A 84 11.22 -7.27 16.69
CA PRO A 84 9.77 -7.39 16.77
C PRO A 84 9.04 -6.53 15.69
N VAL A 85 9.60 -6.42 14.49
CA VAL A 85 9.12 -5.56 13.39
C VAL A 85 7.99 -6.15 12.54
N LYS A 86 7.56 -7.40 12.77
CA LYS A 86 6.38 -8.05 12.13
C LYS A 86 6.23 -7.77 10.62
N LEU A 87 7.34 -7.73 9.87
CA LEU A 87 7.34 -7.50 8.43
C LEU A 87 6.63 -8.65 7.70
N GLN A 88 5.88 -8.32 6.65
CA GLN A 88 5.05 -9.30 5.94
C GLN A 88 5.47 -9.36 4.48
N GLY A 89 5.76 -10.55 3.96
CA GLY A 89 6.04 -10.74 2.53
C GLY A 89 4.77 -10.54 1.68
N LYS A 90 3.61 -10.95 2.18
CA LYS A 90 2.31 -10.75 1.53
C LYS A 90 1.82 -9.30 1.71
N ASN A 91 2.50 -8.35 1.07
CA ASN A 91 2.23 -6.93 1.18
C ASN A 91 1.69 -6.29 -0.12
N LEU A 92 1.33 -7.09 -1.13
CA LEU A 92 0.71 -6.60 -2.35
C LEU A 92 -0.80 -6.53 -2.14
N ARG A 93 -1.37 -5.33 -2.05
CA ARG A 93 -2.82 -5.14 -2.05
C ARG A 93 -3.33 -5.15 -3.49
N GLU A 94 -4.36 -5.94 -3.76
CA GLU A 94 -5.00 -6.09 -5.07
C GLU A 94 -6.52 -5.89 -4.96
N LEU A 95 -7.15 -5.31 -5.98
CA LEU A 95 -8.61 -5.26 -6.06
C LEU A 95 -9.18 -6.66 -6.35
N LYS A 96 -10.25 -7.02 -5.66
CA LYS A 96 -11.02 -8.20 -5.98
C LYS A 96 -11.90 -7.92 -7.20
N LYS A 97 -11.94 -8.87 -8.13
CA LYS A 97 -12.88 -8.86 -9.24
C LYS A 97 -14.26 -9.21 -8.69
N LEU A 98 -15.18 -8.25 -8.71
CA LEU A 98 -16.58 -8.44 -8.33
C LEU A 98 -17.39 -8.75 -9.57
N ASP A 99 -18.22 -9.79 -9.51
CA ASP A 99 -19.13 -10.12 -10.60
C ASP A 99 -20.08 -8.95 -10.87
N LYS A 100 -20.29 -8.63 -12.15
CA LYS A 100 -21.20 -7.58 -12.65
C LYS A 100 -20.74 -6.12 -12.45
N LYS A 101 -19.50 -5.85 -12.03
CA LYS A 101 -18.93 -4.49 -12.03
C LYS A 101 -17.75 -4.37 -13.00
N PRO A 102 -17.56 -3.21 -13.67
CA PRO A 102 -16.37 -2.96 -14.45
C PRO A 102 -15.14 -3.06 -13.56
N PHE A 103 -14.19 -3.90 -13.96
CA PHE A 103 -12.99 -4.20 -13.18
C PHE A 103 -11.78 -3.47 -13.75
N TYR A 104 -11.19 -2.61 -12.92
CA TYR A 104 -9.94 -1.93 -13.21
C TYR A 104 -8.83 -2.57 -12.38
N PRO A 105 -7.91 -3.34 -12.98
CA PRO A 105 -6.82 -3.97 -12.23
C PRO A 105 -5.92 -2.87 -11.65
N MET A 106 -5.87 -2.81 -10.32
CA MET A 106 -4.98 -1.92 -9.59
C MET A 106 -4.36 -2.68 -8.43
N THR A 107 -3.08 -2.43 -8.22
CA THR A 107 -2.31 -3.05 -7.16
C THR A 107 -1.46 -2.01 -6.46
N ARG A 108 -1.23 -2.18 -5.16
CA ARG A 108 -0.35 -1.32 -4.37
C ARG A 108 0.51 -2.18 -3.47
N LEU A 109 1.82 -1.95 -3.50
CA LEU A 109 2.70 -2.43 -2.44
C LEU A 109 2.42 -1.60 -1.19
N THR A 110 1.97 -2.26 -0.13
CA THR A 110 1.77 -1.65 1.17
C THR A 110 3.04 -1.80 1.99
N ASP A 111 3.38 -0.75 2.73
CA ASP A 111 4.42 -0.87 3.75
C ASP A 111 3.89 -1.74 4.89
N SER A 112 4.52 -2.90 5.08
CA SER A 112 4.18 -3.82 6.15
C SER A 112 4.45 -3.25 7.55
N TRP A 113 5.20 -2.16 7.65
CA TRP A 113 5.61 -1.56 8.93
C TRP A 113 4.64 -0.49 9.46
N GLN A 114 3.53 -0.20 8.77
CA GLN A 114 2.51 0.74 9.27
C GLN A 114 1.85 0.29 10.58
N ALA A 115 1.88 1.15 11.60
CA ALA A 115 1.23 0.92 12.89
C ALA A 115 -0.28 0.73 12.73
N ARG A 116 -0.81 -0.31 13.38
CA ARG A 116 -2.24 -0.68 13.37
C ARG A 116 -2.97 -0.19 14.62
N SER A 117 -2.23 0.05 15.69
CA SER A 117 -2.73 0.61 16.95
C SER A 117 -1.92 1.83 17.38
N SER A 118 -2.47 2.63 18.30
CA SER A 118 -1.76 3.77 18.87
C SER A 118 -0.50 3.35 19.64
N GLU A 119 -0.53 2.20 20.31
CA GLU A 119 0.61 1.63 21.04
C GLU A 119 1.75 1.22 20.10
N GLU A 120 1.41 0.75 18.89
CA GLU A 120 2.40 0.41 17.87
C GLU A 120 3.14 1.66 17.31
N LEU A 121 2.61 2.87 17.52
CA LEU A 121 3.28 4.10 17.05
C LEU A 121 4.54 4.43 17.86
N SER A 122 4.57 4.12 19.15
CA SER A 122 5.73 4.36 20.02
C SER A 122 6.66 3.14 20.07
N THR A 123 6.10 1.94 20.16
CA THR A 123 6.87 0.70 20.35
C THR A 123 7.63 0.25 19.10
N ARG A 124 7.08 0.46 17.89
CA ARG A 124 7.74 0.00 16.65
C ARG A 124 8.99 0.80 16.28
N PRO A 125 9.02 2.14 16.34
CA PRO A 125 10.27 2.88 16.13
C PRO A 125 11.32 2.50 17.17
N ALA A 126 10.94 2.33 18.44
CA ALA A 126 11.84 1.91 19.51
C ALA A 126 12.48 0.54 19.22
N SER A 127 11.76 -0.38 18.60
CA SER A 127 12.32 -1.70 18.25
C SER A 127 13.46 -1.66 17.22
N LEU A 128 13.56 -0.60 16.40
CA LEU A 128 14.65 -0.46 15.42
C LEU A 128 15.92 0.16 16.00
N VAL A 129 15.88 0.60 17.26
CA VAL A 129 17.07 1.15 17.91
C VAL A 129 18.00 -0.02 18.25
N VAL A 130 19.18 -0.02 17.64
CA VAL A 130 20.20 -1.09 17.76
C VAL A 130 20.51 -1.42 19.23
N ASN A 131 20.47 -0.43 20.12
CA ASN A 131 20.71 -0.64 21.55
C ASN A 131 19.69 -1.60 22.20
N ASN A 132 18.41 -1.53 21.83
CA ASN A 132 17.39 -2.47 22.33
C ASN A 132 17.64 -3.92 21.86
N LEU A 133 18.40 -4.10 20.78
CA LEU A 133 18.79 -5.41 20.25
C LEU A 133 19.99 -5.98 21.00
N LEU A 134 20.92 -5.09 21.40
CA LEU A 134 22.11 -5.45 22.14
C LEU A 134 21.84 -5.70 23.64
N SER A 135 20.70 -5.22 24.16
CA SER A 135 20.21 -5.46 25.51
C SER A 135 19.13 -6.56 25.58
N GLY A 136 19.04 -7.44 24.59
CA GLY A 136 18.10 -8.55 24.58
C GLY A 136 18.69 -9.85 25.14
N GLU A 137 17.83 -10.74 25.67
CA GLU A 137 18.21 -12.02 26.31
C GLU A 137 19.20 -12.87 25.49
N ILE A 138 19.06 -12.90 24.16
CA ILE A 138 19.95 -13.67 23.28
C ILE A 138 21.37 -13.09 23.28
N THR A 139 21.48 -11.77 23.29
CA THR A 139 22.76 -11.07 23.26
C THR A 139 23.46 -11.19 24.61
N GLU A 140 22.72 -11.11 25.71
CA GLU A 140 23.20 -11.37 27.07
C GLU A 140 23.71 -12.81 27.20
N LEU A 141 22.97 -13.79 26.69
CA LEU A 141 23.39 -15.20 26.72
C LEU A 141 24.69 -15.47 25.94
N ILE A 142 24.90 -14.76 24.82
CA ILE A 142 26.17 -14.82 24.07
C ILE A 142 27.29 -14.12 24.82
N GLN A 143 27.02 -12.94 25.40
CA GLN A 143 27.98 -12.18 26.22
C GLN A 143 28.46 -12.97 27.42
N ASP A 144 27.56 -13.64 28.13
CA ASP A 144 27.90 -14.46 29.29
C ASP A 144 28.70 -15.71 28.89
N GLY A 145 28.38 -16.29 27.73
CA GLY A 145 29.17 -17.35 27.13
C GLY A 145 30.61 -16.92 26.85
N LEU A 146 30.80 -15.74 26.27
CA LEU A 146 32.13 -15.15 26.03
C LEU A 146 32.82 -14.76 27.34
N GLY A 147 32.08 -14.18 28.29
CA GLY A 147 32.54 -13.76 29.60
C GLY A 147 32.94 -14.90 30.53
N SER A 148 32.51 -16.13 30.23
CA SER A 148 32.97 -17.35 30.92
C SER A 148 34.46 -17.67 30.65
N ILE A 149 35.05 -17.09 29.60
CA ILE A 149 36.48 -17.21 29.29
C ILE A 149 37.27 -16.28 30.21
N PHE A 150 38.31 -16.80 30.86
CA PHE A 150 39.10 -16.11 31.89
C PHE A 150 39.67 -14.74 31.47
N LEU A 151 39.84 -14.48 30.18
CA LEU A 151 40.38 -13.24 29.60
C LEU A 151 39.31 -12.26 29.12
N ALA A 152 38.03 -12.64 29.10
CA ALA A 152 36.94 -11.86 28.53
C ALA A 152 35.83 -11.55 29.54
N LYS A 153 36.12 -11.64 30.85
CA LYS A 153 35.14 -11.37 31.92
C LYS A 153 34.46 -10.00 31.78
N GLU A 154 35.19 -9.01 31.28
CA GLU A 154 34.68 -7.66 30.99
C GLU A 154 33.62 -7.60 29.88
N LEU A 155 33.44 -8.67 29.10
CA LEU A 155 32.41 -8.78 28.06
C LEU A 155 31.12 -9.46 28.55
N SER A 156 31.06 -9.96 29.79
CA SER A 156 29.80 -10.52 30.32
C SER A 156 28.74 -9.44 30.51
N SER A 157 27.47 -9.85 30.47
CA SER A 157 26.32 -8.94 30.53
C SER A 157 26.28 -8.13 31.83
N ASP A 158 26.80 -8.69 32.93
CA ASP A 158 26.97 -8.01 34.22
C ASP A 158 27.95 -6.82 34.18
N TYR A 159 28.88 -6.80 33.23
CA TYR A 159 29.96 -5.80 33.14
C TYR A 159 29.87 -4.89 31.92
N LEU A 160 29.31 -5.37 30.80
CA LEU A 160 29.18 -4.60 29.55
C LEU A 160 27.70 -4.41 29.18
N VAL A 161 27.14 -3.30 29.62
CA VAL A 161 25.78 -2.89 29.23
C VAL A 161 25.85 -2.07 27.94
N PHE A 162 25.35 -2.64 26.84
CA PHE A 162 25.31 -1.94 25.57
C PHE A 162 24.22 -0.86 25.55
N GLY A 163 24.66 0.40 25.52
CA GLY A 163 23.85 1.54 25.07
C GLY A 163 22.61 1.83 25.93
N THR A 164 22.81 2.36 27.14
CA THR A 164 21.73 2.90 27.97
C THR A 164 20.95 3.98 27.23
N ILE A 165 19.66 3.75 26.96
CA ILE A 165 18.72 4.83 26.63
C ILE A 165 18.12 5.26 27.96
N SER A 166 18.50 6.45 28.45
CA SER A 166 17.78 7.05 29.57
C SER A 166 16.31 7.19 29.16
N PRO A 167 15.36 6.59 29.90
CA PRO A 167 13.93 6.74 29.61
C PRO A 167 13.44 8.20 29.77
N ASP A 168 14.24 9.07 30.39
CA ASP A 168 13.90 10.47 30.70
C ASP A 168 14.17 11.49 29.58
N VAL A 169 14.50 11.09 28.35
CA VAL A 169 14.84 12.06 27.28
C VAL A 169 13.60 12.75 26.69
N VAL A 170 12.38 12.37 27.12
CA VAL A 170 11.16 13.15 26.86
C VAL A 170 10.53 13.52 28.21
N PRO A 171 10.67 14.77 28.67
CA PRO A 171 9.95 15.24 29.85
C PRO A 171 8.45 15.03 29.66
N GLU A 172 7.76 14.43 30.63
CA GLU A 172 6.30 14.21 30.62
C GLU A 172 5.51 15.50 30.36
N GLU A 173 6.14 16.64 30.68
CA GLU A 173 5.69 18.02 30.43
C GLU A 173 5.36 18.29 28.95
N VAL A 174 6.04 17.61 28.01
CA VAL A 174 5.83 17.80 26.56
C VAL A 174 4.60 17.03 26.05
N LEU A 175 4.11 16.04 26.80
CA LEU A 175 2.91 15.26 26.47
C LEU A 175 1.61 15.92 26.97
N GLN A 176 1.71 16.94 27.82
CA GLN A 176 0.55 17.74 28.24
C GLN A 176 0.23 18.79 27.16
N LYS A 177 -0.77 18.45 26.36
CA LYS A 177 -1.39 19.31 25.35
C LYS A 177 -1.84 20.63 26.01
N LYS A 178 -1.35 21.77 25.52
CA LYS A 178 -1.92 23.09 25.82
C LYS A 178 -3.42 23.07 25.50
N GLU A 179 -4.24 23.34 26.52
CA GLU A 179 -5.63 23.80 26.38
C GLU A 179 -5.70 25.15 25.66
#